data_AF-A0A948AR96-F1
#
_entry.id   AF-A0A948AR96-F1
#
_cell.length_a   1.000
_cell.length_b   1.000
_cell.length_c   1.000
_cell.angle_alpha   90.00
_cell.angle_beta   90.00
_cell.angle_gamma   90.00
#
_symmetry.space_group_name_H-M   'P 1'
#
loop_
_entity.id
_entity.type
_entity.pdbx_description
1 polymer ?
#
loop_
_entity_poly.entity_id
_entity_poly.type
_entity_poly.pdbx_seq_one_letter_code
_entity_poly.pdbx_strand_id
1 'polypeptide(L)'
;MKETKSMNAPSCTEIRTRLQDYLDGDLPRKESMSLFLHIRECDSCGKDLEEMQRLNGLLGGLPPVQPPEDFDARILESVPYAAYRAMEPLRRERMPVILDEEALPAFVRARGTRAVGGLITVLTAVGLATDALSGGWAILMVAGALPEALVLLQSASRRIYAGVMHHPSTR
;
A
#
# COMPACT_ATOMS: atom_id res chain seq x y z
N MET A 1 14.65 34.20 8.33
CA MET A 1 16.01 33.65 8.56
C MET A 1 15.92 32.14 8.53
N LYS A 2 16.55 31.49 7.54
CA LYS A 2 16.72 30.03 7.54
C LYS A 2 17.97 29.75 8.37
N GLU A 3 17.78 29.09 9.50
CA GLU A 3 18.88 28.59 10.33
C GLU A 3 19.72 27.63 9.49
N THR A 4 20.93 28.04 9.17
CA THR A 4 21.96 27.17 8.62
C THR A 4 22.39 26.23 9.75
N LYS A 5 21.77 25.05 9.83
CA LYS A 5 22.22 23.95 10.68
C LYS A 5 23.67 23.64 10.30
N SER A 6 24.59 24.06 11.16
CA SER A 6 26.03 23.85 11.03
C SER A 6 26.33 22.39 10.70
N MET A 7 27.02 22.16 9.59
CA MET A 7 27.63 20.87 9.24
C MET A 7 28.88 20.69 10.09
N ASN A 8 28.72 20.43 11.39
CA ASN A 8 29.81 19.88 12.18
C ASN A 8 29.83 18.36 12.01
N ALA A 9 31.01 17.81 11.75
CA ALA A 9 31.22 16.37 11.75
C ALA A 9 30.82 15.80 13.13
N PRO A 10 30.10 14.66 13.17
CA PRO A 10 29.66 14.07 14.43
C PRO A 10 30.88 13.67 15.28
N SER A 11 30.78 13.92 16.59
CA SER A 11 31.84 13.54 17.54
C SER A 11 31.81 12.04 17.83
N CYS A 12 32.95 11.43 18.20
CA CYS A 12 32.99 10.00 18.54
C CYS A 12 31.99 9.63 19.66
N THR A 13 31.79 10.53 20.63
CA THR A 13 30.81 10.34 21.71
C THR A 13 29.39 10.25 21.18
N GLU A 14 29.01 11.09 20.23
CA GLU A 14 27.69 11.09 19.60
C GLU A 14 27.48 9.87 18.70
N ILE A 15 28.53 9.40 18.04
CA ILE A 15 28.50 8.19 17.23
C ILE A 15 28.23 6.98 18.13
N ARG A 16 29.00 6.84 19.22
CA ARG A 16 28.89 5.71 20.16
C ARG A 16 27.51 5.54 20.76
N THR A 17 26.83 6.65 21.09
CA THR A 17 25.46 6.59 21.64
C THR A 17 24.42 6.16 20.62
N ARG A 18 24.73 6.23 19.32
CA ARG A 18 23.81 5.90 18.22
C ARG A 18 24.20 4.65 17.43
N LEU A 19 25.25 3.94 17.84
CA LEU A 19 25.69 2.71 17.16
C LEU A 19 24.62 1.61 17.21
N GLN A 20 23.87 1.51 18.30
CA GLN A 20 22.78 0.53 18.43
C GLN A 20 21.64 0.84 17.45
N ASP A 21 21.13 2.08 17.45
CA ASP A 21 20.09 2.52 16.50
C ASP A 21 20.53 2.35 15.03
N TYR A 22 21.83 2.49 14.76
CA TYR A 22 22.41 2.23 13.44
C TYR A 22 22.36 0.75 13.06
N LEU A 23 22.67 -0.16 14.00
CA LEU A 23 22.60 -1.61 13.79
C LEU A 23 21.16 -2.10 13.63
N ASP A 24 20.22 -1.52 14.39
CA ASP A 24 18.81 -1.88 14.36
C ASP A 24 18.09 -1.30 13.12
N GLY A 25 18.70 -0.31 12.45
CA GLY A 25 18.16 0.32 11.24
C GLY A 25 17.15 1.43 11.51
N ASP A 26 17.08 1.92 12.75
CA ASP A 26 16.10 2.91 13.20
C ASP A 26 16.52 4.37 12.91
N LEU A 27 17.76 4.60 12.47
CA LEU A 27 18.24 5.94 12.14
C LEU A 27 17.71 6.47 10.80
N PRO A 28 17.30 7.75 10.72
CA PRO A 28 17.01 8.41 9.45
C PRO A 28 18.20 8.34 8.49
N ARG A 29 17.92 8.18 7.19
CA ARG A 29 18.95 7.99 6.14
C ARG A 29 20.13 8.98 6.20
N LYS A 30 19.86 10.26 6.48
CA LYS A 30 20.91 11.29 6.58
C LYS A 30 21.83 11.06 7.78
N GLU A 31 21.28 10.63 8.90
CA GLU A 31 22.01 10.37 10.13
C GLU A 31 22.81 9.07 10.01
N SER A 32 22.20 8.02 9.45
CA SER A 32 22.88 6.77 9.11
C SER A 32 24.09 7.01 8.18
N MET A 33 23.94 7.85 7.15
CA MET A 33 25.04 8.22 6.26
C MET A 33 26.15 8.98 6.99
N SER A 34 25.79 9.94 7.85
CA SER A 34 26.77 10.68 8.66
C SER A 34 27.56 9.77 9.60
N LEU A 35 26.89 8.80 10.23
CA LEU A 35 27.52 7.79 11.07
C LEU A 35 28.49 6.93 10.26
N PHE A 36 28.03 6.41 9.12
CA PHE A 36 28.81 5.56 8.23
C PHE A 36 30.10 6.25 7.76
N LEU A 37 30.03 7.52 7.37
CA LEU A 37 31.21 8.29 6.96
C LEU A 37 32.23 8.43 8.11
N HIS A 38 31.76 8.75 9.31
CA HIS A 38 32.64 8.86 10.48
C HIS A 38 33.29 7.52 10.84
N ILE A 39 32.52 6.42 10.88
CA ILE A 39 33.00 5.09 11.22
C ILE A 39 34.08 4.62 10.24
N ARG A 40 33.94 4.97 8.97
CA ARG A 40 34.93 4.67 7.93
C ARG A 40 36.24 5.44 8.10
N GLU A 41 36.19 6.63 8.69
CA GLU A 41 37.37 7.50 8.90
C GLU A 41 37.98 7.33 10.30
N CYS A 42 37.24 6.80 11.28
CA CYS A 42 37.66 6.67 12.67
C CYS A 42 37.78 5.19 13.09
N ASP A 43 39.02 4.70 13.17
CA ASP A 43 39.33 3.32 13.58
C ASP A 43 38.71 2.93 14.94
N SER A 44 38.61 3.88 15.88
CA SER A 44 38.03 3.58 17.21
C SER A 44 36.54 3.29 17.13
N CYS A 45 35.79 4.07 16.35
CA CYS A 45 34.36 3.86 16.15
C CYS A 45 34.08 2.64 15.24
N GLY A 46 34.99 2.34 14.31
CA GLY A 46 34.99 1.09 13.54
C GLY A 46 35.09 -0.15 14.42
N LYS A 47 36.03 -0.16 15.36
CA LYS A 47 36.19 -1.26 16.32
C LYS A 47 34.97 -1.42 17.23
N ASP A 48 34.42 -0.31 17.72
CA ASP A 48 33.21 -0.34 18.57
C ASP A 48 32.02 -0.95 17.81
N LEU A 49 31.85 -0.61 16.52
CA LEU A 49 30.82 -1.21 15.67
C LEU A 49 31.05 -2.71 15.45
N GLU A 50 32.28 -3.13 15.12
CA GLU A 50 32.62 -4.54 14.92
C GLU A 50 32.38 -5.39 16.18
N GLU A 51 32.70 -4.84 17.36
CA GLU A 51 32.46 -5.51 18.64
C GLU A 51 30.96 -5.69 18.91
N MET A 52 30.15 -4.65 18.67
CA MET A 52 28.69 -4.75 18.78
C MET A 52 28.09 -5.73 17.78
N GLN A 53 28.56 -5.74 16.52
CA GLN A 53 28.12 -6.71 15.52
C GLN A 53 28.45 -8.15 15.92
N ARG A 54 29.65 -8.38 16.47
CA ARG A 54 30.06 -9.68 16.98
C ARG A 54 29.16 -10.13 18.13
N LEU A 55 28.90 -9.23 19.09
CA LEU A 55 28.01 -9.51 20.21
C LEU A 55 26.60 -9.87 19.72
N ASN A 56 26.03 -9.08 18.81
CA ASN A 56 24.71 -9.35 18.25
C ASN A 56 24.66 -10.70 17.50
N GLY A 57 25.73 -11.05 16.77
CA GLY A 57 25.87 -12.36 16.13
C GLY A 57 25.88 -13.52 17.14
N LEU A 58 26.55 -13.36 18.29
CA LEU A 58 26.53 -14.38 19.36
C LEU A 58 25.13 -14.53 19.98
N LEU A 59 24.41 -13.42 20.19
CA LEU A 59 23.04 -13.43 20.70
C LEU A 59 22.06 -14.05 19.70
N GLY A 60 22.20 -13.74 18.41
CA GLY A 60 21.39 -14.32 17.34
C GLY A 60 21.62 -15.83 17.14
N GLY A 61 22.73 -16.37 17.65
CA GLY A 61 23.02 -17.81 17.64
C GLY A 61 22.43 -18.60 18.80
N LEU A 62 21.71 -17.95 19.73
CA LEU A 62 21.06 -18.64 20.84
C LEU A 62 19.97 -19.61 20.32
N PRO A 63 19.79 -20.78 20.96
CA PRO A 63 18.76 -21.71 20.56
C PRO A 63 17.37 -21.08 20.71
N PRO A 64 16.43 -21.35 19.77
CA PRO A 64 15.07 -20.85 19.89
C PRO A 64 14.44 -21.41 21.17
N VAL A 65 13.83 -20.53 21.96
CA VAL A 65 13.07 -20.92 23.15
C VAL A 65 11.67 -21.32 22.69
N GLN A 66 11.29 -22.57 22.90
CA GLN A 66 9.94 -23.01 22.60
C GLN A 66 8.95 -22.33 23.56
N PRO A 67 7.92 -21.65 23.05
CA PRO A 67 6.87 -21.11 23.89
C PRO A 67 6.10 -22.25 24.58
N PRO A 68 5.46 -21.99 25.73
CA PRO A 68 4.52 -22.92 26.34
C PRO A 68 3.41 -23.35 25.36
N GLU A 69 2.91 -24.57 25.48
CA GLU A 69 1.88 -25.11 24.56
C GLU A 69 0.58 -24.26 24.54
N ASP A 70 0.30 -23.52 25.62
CA ASP A 70 -0.88 -22.67 25.78
C ASP A 70 -0.64 -21.21 25.39
N PHE A 71 0.55 -20.85 24.90
CA PHE A 71 0.91 -19.45 24.59
C PHE A 71 -0.08 -18.81 23.60
N ASP A 72 -0.35 -19.47 22.48
CA ASP A 72 -1.26 -18.95 21.45
C ASP A 72 -2.67 -18.74 22.00
N ALA A 73 -3.16 -19.69 22.81
CA ALA A 73 -4.48 -19.60 23.43
C ALA A 73 -4.56 -18.39 24.38
N ARG A 74 -3.55 -18.18 25.22
CA ARG A 74 -3.47 -17.04 26.15
C ARG A 74 -3.39 -15.71 25.42
N ILE A 75 -2.62 -15.64 24.32
CA ILE A 75 -2.56 -14.43 23.49
C ILE A 75 -3.92 -14.16 22.87
N LEU A 76 -4.55 -15.14 22.22
CA LEU A 76 -5.85 -14.97 21.59
C LEU A 76 -6.96 -14.58 22.58
N GLU A 77 -6.93 -15.11 23.80
CA GLU A 77 -7.85 -14.71 24.87
C GLU A 77 -7.62 -13.27 25.34
N SER A 78 -6.37 -12.80 25.35
CA SER A 78 -6.03 -11.43 25.72
C SER A 78 -6.46 -10.38 24.68
N VAL A 79 -6.74 -10.79 23.44
CA VAL A 79 -7.16 -9.88 22.36
C VAL A 79 -8.63 -9.48 22.59
N PRO A 80 -8.96 -8.19 22.79
CA PRO A 80 -10.33 -7.74 23.01
C PRO A 80 -11.12 -7.71 21.70
N TYR A 81 -11.49 -8.88 21.16
CA TYR A 81 -12.21 -9.03 19.89
C TYR A 81 -13.52 -8.23 19.84
N ALA A 82 -14.17 -7.98 20.98
CA ALA A 82 -15.34 -7.12 21.04
C ALA A 82 -15.02 -5.66 20.67
N ALA A 83 -13.90 -5.11 21.14
CA ALA A 83 -13.43 -3.78 20.79
C ALA A 83 -13.03 -3.71 19.31
N TYR A 84 -12.36 -4.74 18.79
CA TYR A 84 -12.08 -4.85 17.36
C TYR A 84 -13.35 -4.84 16.50
N ARG A 85 -14.39 -5.59 16.89
CA ARG A 85 -15.68 -5.59 16.17
C ARG A 85 -16.42 -4.26 16.29
N ALA A 86 -16.36 -3.59 17.43
CA ALA A 86 -16.95 -2.27 17.61
C ALA A 86 -16.34 -1.21 16.69
N MET A 87 -15.08 -1.40 16.26
CA MET A 87 -14.40 -0.54 15.28
C MET A 87 -14.71 -0.88 13.81
N GLU A 88 -15.53 -1.89 13.53
CA GLU A 88 -15.94 -2.24 12.16
C GLU A 88 -16.50 -1.08 11.32
N PRO A 89 -17.41 -0.21 11.82
CA PRO A 89 -17.93 0.90 11.01
C PRO A 89 -16.82 1.87 10.56
N LEU A 90 -15.83 2.16 11.41
CA LEU A 90 -14.68 3.01 11.07
C LEU A 90 -13.73 2.36 10.07
N ARG A 91 -13.76 1.02 9.93
CA ARG A 91 -12.99 0.27 8.93
C ARG A 91 -13.72 0.26 7.59
N ARG A 92 -15.05 0.08 7.60
CA ARG A 92 -15.88 0.16 6.38
C ARG A 92 -15.80 1.54 5.73
N GLU A 93 -15.84 2.60 6.53
CA GLU A 93 -15.81 3.98 6.02
C GLU A 93 -14.49 4.38 5.35
N ARG A 94 -13.38 3.65 5.59
CA ARG A 94 -12.11 3.88 4.88
C ARG A 94 -12.09 3.37 3.45
N MET A 95 -13.03 2.51 3.05
CA MET A 95 -13.18 2.10 1.66
C MET A 95 -14.39 2.84 1.07
N PRO A 96 -14.20 3.84 0.18
CA PRO A 96 -15.34 4.51 -0.43
C PRO A 96 -16.22 3.47 -1.16
N VAL A 97 -17.53 3.52 -0.91
CA VAL A 97 -18.58 2.58 -1.40
C VAL A 97 -18.52 2.32 -2.91
N ILE A 98 -17.93 3.23 -3.68
CA ILE A 98 -17.72 3.12 -5.14
C ILE A 98 -16.74 1.96 -5.48
N LEU A 99 -15.95 1.50 -4.51
CA LEU A 99 -15.01 0.40 -4.66
C LEU A 99 -15.62 -0.96 -4.35
N ASP A 100 -16.81 -1.05 -3.77
CA ASP A 100 -17.44 -2.35 -3.48
C ASP A 100 -17.80 -3.09 -4.77
N GLU A 101 -17.62 -4.41 -4.76
CA GLU A 101 -17.99 -5.26 -5.89
C GLU A 101 -19.48 -5.23 -6.18
N GLU A 102 -20.34 -4.69 -5.32
CA GLU A 102 -21.79 -4.68 -5.52
C GLU A 102 -22.35 -3.34 -6.02
N ALA A 103 -21.50 -2.33 -6.25
CA ALA A 103 -21.95 -1.00 -6.64
C ALA A 103 -22.75 -0.97 -7.97
N LEU A 104 -22.44 -1.87 -8.91
CA LEU A 104 -23.24 -2.06 -10.14
C LEU A 104 -24.20 -3.24 -9.99
N PRO A 105 -25.48 -3.10 -10.40
CA PRO A 105 -26.44 -4.20 -10.38
C PRO A 105 -25.93 -5.43 -11.14
N ALA A 106 -26.28 -6.63 -10.66
CA ALA A 106 -25.85 -7.91 -11.26
C ALA A 106 -26.18 -8.00 -12.75
N PHE A 107 -27.32 -7.43 -13.17
CA PHE A 107 -27.72 -7.42 -14.57
C PHE A 107 -26.80 -6.56 -15.45
N VAL A 108 -26.17 -5.49 -14.95
CA VAL A 108 -25.26 -4.64 -15.74
C VAL A 108 -23.93 -5.36 -16.00
N ARG A 109 -23.49 -6.19 -15.05
CA ARG A 109 -22.22 -6.92 -15.11
C ARG A 109 -22.32 -8.25 -15.86
N ALA A 110 -23.53 -8.79 -15.96
CA ALA A 110 -23.77 -10.07 -16.62
C ALA A 110 -23.17 -10.07 -18.03
N ARG A 111 -22.45 -11.15 -18.37
CA ARG A 111 -21.81 -11.28 -19.70
C ARG A 111 -22.82 -11.18 -20.84
N GLY A 112 -24.05 -11.66 -20.60
CA GLY A 112 -25.15 -11.58 -21.56
C GLY A 112 -25.58 -10.14 -21.88
N THR A 113 -25.76 -9.28 -20.87
CA THR A 113 -26.21 -7.89 -21.11
C THR A 113 -25.13 -7.04 -21.76
N ARG A 114 -23.85 -7.26 -21.41
CA ARG A 114 -22.72 -6.60 -22.08
C ARG A 114 -22.59 -7.03 -23.54
N ALA A 115 -22.72 -8.33 -23.83
CA ALA A 115 -22.68 -8.83 -25.19
C ALA A 115 -23.84 -8.30 -26.05
N VAL A 116 -25.05 -8.29 -25.50
CA VAL A 116 -26.23 -7.75 -26.18
C VAL A 116 -26.10 -6.24 -26.39
N GLY A 117 -25.71 -5.49 -25.36
CA GLY A 117 -25.49 -4.04 -25.45
C GLY A 117 -24.44 -3.68 -26.49
N GLY A 118 -23.28 -4.36 -26.48
CA GLY A 118 -22.22 -4.16 -27.47
C GLY A 118 -22.68 -4.46 -28.90
N LEU A 119 -23.48 -5.52 -29.10
CA LEU A 119 -24.03 -5.86 -30.40
C LEU A 119 -25.03 -4.79 -30.90
N ILE A 120 -25.88 -4.26 -30.02
CA ILE A 120 -26.78 -3.14 -30.35
C ILE A 120 -25.98 -1.90 -30.75
N THR A 121 -24.92 -1.57 -30.01
CA THR A 121 -24.06 -0.42 -30.33
C THR A 121 -23.41 -0.59 -31.70
N VAL A 122 -22.85 -1.76 -32.01
CA VAL A 122 -22.19 -2.03 -33.29
C VAL A 122 -23.19 -1.99 -34.45
N LEU A 123 -24.34 -2.67 -34.34
CA LEU A 123 -25.35 -2.69 -35.40
C LEU A 123 -25.93 -1.31 -35.67
N THR A 124 -26.20 -0.53 -34.62
CA THR A 124 -26.74 0.83 -34.76
C THR A 124 -25.70 1.76 -35.38
N ALA A 125 -24.42 1.65 -34.99
CA ALA A 125 -23.33 2.43 -35.57
C ALA A 125 -23.16 2.14 -37.06
N VAL A 126 -23.18 0.86 -37.46
CA VAL A 126 -23.08 0.44 -38.86
C VAL A 126 -24.29 0.94 -39.64
N GLY A 127 -25.50 0.78 -39.11
CA GLY A 127 -26.72 1.23 -39.79
C GLY A 127 -26.79 2.75 -39.98
N LEU A 128 -26.28 3.54 -39.03
CA LEU A 128 -26.14 4.99 -39.18
C LEU A 128 -25.06 5.35 -40.21
N ALA A 129 -23.95 4.60 -40.27
CA ALA A 129 -22.85 4.87 -41.20
C ALA A 129 -23.18 4.49 -42.65
N THR A 130 -24.10 3.54 -42.87
CA THR A 130 -24.59 3.15 -44.20
C THR A 130 -25.87 3.86 -44.62
N ASP A 131 -26.32 4.87 -43.86
CA ASP A 131 -27.62 5.55 -44.02
C ASP A 131 -28.84 4.61 -44.02
N ALA A 132 -28.67 3.39 -43.52
CA ALA A 132 -29.75 2.40 -43.39
C ALA A 132 -30.67 2.71 -42.19
N LEU A 133 -30.19 3.49 -41.21
CA LEU A 133 -30.94 3.96 -40.06
C LEU A 133 -30.95 5.48 -40.04
N SER A 134 -32.10 6.07 -39.69
CA SER A 134 -32.19 7.52 -39.46
C SER A 134 -31.53 7.92 -38.14
N GLY A 135 -31.11 9.19 -38.03
CA GLY A 135 -30.42 9.71 -36.85
C GLY A 135 -31.16 9.54 -35.51
N GLY A 136 -32.49 9.36 -35.54
CA GLY A 136 -33.29 9.09 -34.33
C GLY A 136 -32.91 7.79 -33.60
N TRP A 137 -32.27 6.84 -34.28
CA TRP A 137 -31.82 5.58 -33.70
C TRP A 137 -30.53 5.69 -32.88
N ALA A 138 -29.85 6.84 -32.90
CA ALA A 138 -28.61 7.06 -32.15
C ALA A 138 -28.75 6.79 -30.63
N ILE A 139 -29.97 6.91 -30.07
CA ILE A 139 -30.25 6.61 -28.66
C ILE A 139 -29.92 5.14 -28.32
N LEU A 140 -30.14 4.20 -29.24
CA LEU A 140 -29.81 2.78 -29.03
C LEU A 140 -28.30 2.54 -28.94
N MET A 141 -27.52 3.33 -29.68
CA MET A 141 -26.05 3.25 -29.62
C MET A 141 -25.54 3.61 -28.22
N VAL A 142 -26.09 4.68 -27.63
CA VAL A 142 -25.77 5.14 -26.27
C VAL A 142 -26.26 4.14 -25.22
N ALA A 143 -27.51 3.68 -25.34
CA ALA A 143 -28.09 2.70 -24.42
C ALA A 143 -27.34 1.36 -24.42
N GLY A 144 -26.92 0.90 -25.60
CA GLY A 144 -26.13 -0.33 -25.76
C GLY A 144 -24.71 -0.24 -25.18
N ALA A 145 -24.09 0.95 -25.25
CA ALA A 145 -22.73 1.17 -24.75
C ALA A 145 -22.67 1.36 -23.22
N LEU A 146 -23.80 1.67 -22.60
CA LEU A 146 -23.89 2.02 -21.18
C LEU A 146 -23.34 0.94 -20.23
N PRO A 147 -23.64 -0.37 -20.39
CA PRO A 147 -23.12 -1.40 -19.48
C PRO A 147 -21.59 -1.54 -19.54
N GLU A 148 -20.99 -1.47 -20.73
CA GLU A 148 -19.54 -1.49 -20.91
C GLU A 148 -18.87 -0.25 -20.33
N ALA A 149 -19.44 0.94 -20.61
CA ALA A 149 -18.92 2.20 -20.10
C ALA A 149 -18.91 2.24 -18.56
N LEU A 150 -19.98 1.75 -17.91
CA LEU A 150 -20.07 1.69 -16.45
C LEU A 150 -19.04 0.72 -15.84
N VAL A 151 -18.84 -0.46 -16.43
CA VAL A 151 -17.84 -1.42 -15.95
C VAL A 151 -16.42 -0.91 -16.13
N LEU A 152 -16.12 -0.28 -17.27
CA LEU A 152 -14.82 0.34 -17.54
C LEU A 152 -14.54 1.48 -16.55
N LEU A 153 -15.53 2.35 -16.31
CA LEU A 153 -15.44 3.46 -15.35
C LEU A 153 -15.15 2.94 -13.93
N GLN A 154 -15.87 1.90 -13.48
CA GLN A 154 -15.62 1.27 -12.17
C GLN A 154 -14.23 0.62 -12.10
N SER A 155 -13.78 -0.02 -13.19
CA SER A 155 -12.44 -0.62 -13.23
C SER A 155 -11.31 0.42 -13.21
N ALA A 156 -11.55 1.60 -13.81
CA ALA A 156 -10.61 2.70 -13.84
C ALA A 156 -10.55 3.41 -12.49
N SER A 157 -11.70 3.68 -11.87
CA SER A 157 -11.76 4.28 -10.53
C SER A 157 -11.06 3.41 -9.50
N ARG A 158 -11.28 2.09 -9.50
CA ARG A 158 -10.56 1.14 -8.64
C ARG A 158 -9.04 1.21 -8.80
N ARG A 159 -8.55 1.25 -10.04
CA ARG A 159 -7.11 1.35 -10.33
C ARG A 159 -6.51 2.67 -9.84
N ILE A 160 -7.24 3.78 -10.01
CA ILE A 160 -6.81 5.11 -9.54
C ILE A 160 -6.77 5.13 -8.01
N TYR A 161 -7.83 4.66 -7.33
CA TYR A 161 -7.87 4.60 -5.87
C TYR A 161 -6.80 3.66 -5.28
N ALA A 162 -6.60 2.48 -5.86
CA ALA A 162 -5.54 1.58 -5.44
C ALA A 162 -4.15 2.21 -5.62
N GLY A 163 -3.93 2.93 -6.73
CA GLY A 163 -2.70 3.70 -6.96
C GLY A 163 -2.49 4.87 -6.00
N VAL A 164 -3.57 5.55 -5.59
CA VAL A 164 -3.52 6.66 -4.62
C VAL A 164 -3.33 6.16 -3.18
N MET A 165 -3.93 5.03 -2.82
CA MET A 165 -3.80 4.42 -1.48
C MET A 165 -2.51 3.60 -1.32
N HIS A 166 -1.94 3.07 -2.41
CA HIS A 166 -0.54 2.64 -2.48
C HIS A 166 0.39 3.82 -2.74
N HIS A 167 0.18 4.95 -2.05
CA HIS A 167 1.33 5.78 -1.75
C HIS A 167 2.20 4.95 -0.81
N PRO A 168 3.43 4.55 -1.19
CA PRO A 168 4.31 3.90 -0.24
C PRO A 168 4.41 4.84 0.94
N SER A 169 4.00 4.33 2.11
CA SER A 169 4.46 4.82 3.39
C SER A 169 5.97 4.71 3.36
N THR A 170 6.63 5.70 2.77
CA THR A 170 8.05 5.94 2.88
C THR A 170 8.30 6.22 4.34
N ARG A 171 8.75 5.21 5.07
CA ARG A 171 9.67 5.39 6.19
C ARG A 171 11.02 4.87 5.74
#